data_AF-A0A2K3MD35-F1
#
_entry.id   AF-A0A2K3MD35-F1
#
_cell.length_a   1.000
_cell.length_b   1.000
_cell.length_c   1.000
_cell.angle_alpha   90.00
_cell.angle_beta   90.00
_cell.angle_gamma   90.00
#
_symmetry.space_group_name_H-M   'P 1'
#
loop_
_entity.id
_entity.type
_entity.pdbx_description
1 polymer ?
#
loop_
_entity_poly.entity_id
_entity_poly.type
_entity_poly.pdbx_seq_one_letter_code
_entity_poly.pdbx_strand_id
1 'polypeptide(L)'
;MLKKKANECDIPKGSRPYSRFEAISAHIWKSASKARELSENQPSVVRFSVGIRNRIIPNLPKNYYGNALIQTAATSYIGEIKSKPLSYVAQRIREANGLITNEYIRSQIDVVRSFENLDDARKLFIGGEGNNAAFFGNPNLHITSWMSMPAYEADFGWGKPFYFGIGYVNPHDRGLILMSPDGDGSVIICMHFQVELMQLFKKFFYGDLYELFTSARL
;
A
#
# COMPACT_ATOMS: atom_id res chain seq x y z
N MET A 1 15.29 6.62 -4.48
CA MET A 1 15.32 7.81 -3.58
C MET A 1 14.47 7.65 -2.33
N LEU A 2 13.14 7.45 -2.42
CA LEU A 2 12.26 7.33 -1.23
C LEU A 2 12.71 6.28 -0.20
N LYS A 3 13.16 5.11 -0.67
CA LYS A 3 13.73 4.07 0.21
C LYS A 3 14.92 4.61 1.01
N LYS A 4 15.80 5.42 0.41
CA LYS A 4 16.93 6.04 1.11
C LYS A 4 16.42 6.98 2.20
N LYS A 5 15.55 7.94 1.87
CA LYS A 5 14.93 8.88 2.84
C LYS A 5 14.29 8.18 4.03
N ALA A 6 13.48 7.15 3.77
CA ALA A 6 12.81 6.41 4.85
C ALA A 6 13.81 5.73 5.81
N ASN A 7 15.02 5.43 5.35
CA ASN A 7 16.07 4.76 6.11
C ASN A 7 17.18 5.72 6.62
N GLU A 8 17.03 7.04 6.44
CA GLU A 8 17.99 8.03 6.96
C GLU A 8 17.81 8.27 8.47
N CYS A 9 16.62 8.05 9.01
CA CYS A 9 16.38 8.08 10.45
C CYS A 9 16.81 6.77 11.11
N ASP A 10 17.12 6.83 12.41
CA ASP A 10 17.44 5.65 13.20
C ASP A 10 16.33 4.60 13.09
N ILE A 11 16.73 3.43 12.59
CA ILE A 11 15.88 2.25 12.53
C ILE A 11 16.03 1.52 13.87
N PRO A 12 14.95 1.04 14.50
CA PRO A 12 15.06 0.29 15.74
C PRO A 12 16.10 -0.85 15.63
N LYS A 13 16.98 -0.97 16.64
CA LYS A 13 18.05 -1.99 16.63
C LYS A 13 17.48 -3.39 16.35
N GLY A 14 18.13 -4.12 15.45
CA GLY A 14 17.70 -5.46 15.01
C GLY A 14 16.63 -5.47 13.92
N SER A 15 16.12 -4.32 13.47
CA SER A 15 15.17 -4.25 12.37
C SER A 15 15.85 -4.11 11.01
N ARG A 16 15.27 -4.75 9.98
CA ARG A 16 15.72 -4.56 8.58
C ARG A 16 15.45 -3.12 8.08
N PRO A 17 16.14 -2.68 7.01
CA PRO A 17 15.77 -1.47 6.29
C PRO A 17 14.33 -1.48 5.77
N TYR A 18 13.71 -0.31 5.67
CA TYR A 18 12.40 -0.12 5.05
C TYR A 18 12.42 -0.59 3.60
N SER A 19 11.39 -1.34 3.24
CA SER A 19 11.21 -1.88 1.90
C SER A 19 10.79 -0.77 0.94
N ARG A 20 10.89 -1.03 -0.37
CA ARG A 20 10.38 -0.10 -1.39
C ARG A 20 8.88 0.14 -1.19
N PHE A 21 8.12 -0.91 -0.90
CA PHE A 21 6.70 -0.81 -0.63
C PHE A 21 6.41 0.08 0.58
N GLU A 22 7.10 -0.12 1.71
CA GLU A 22 6.92 0.68 2.92
C GLU A 22 7.19 2.17 2.66
N ALA A 23 8.29 2.48 1.97
CA ALA A 23 8.67 3.86 1.67
C ALA A 23 7.74 4.53 0.65
N ILE A 24 7.35 3.83 -0.42
CA ILE A 24 6.46 4.39 -1.46
C ILE A 24 5.06 4.58 -0.89
N SER A 25 4.51 3.58 -0.19
CA SER A 25 3.17 3.67 0.42
C SER A 25 3.10 4.78 1.46
N ALA A 26 4.15 4.94 2.28
CA ALA A 26 4.25 6.05 3.22
C ALA A 26 4.26 7.42 2.52
N HIS A 27 4.95 7.52 1.38
CA HIS A 27 5.03 8.75 0.60
C HIS A 27 3.68 9.11 -0.04
N ILE A 28 2.99 8.12 -0.60
CA ILE A 28 1.63 8.28 -1.15
C ILE A 28 0.68 8.76 -0.04
N TRP A 29 0.70 8.09 1.12
CA TRP A 29 -0.17 8.45 2.24
C TRP A 29 0.08 9.86 2.73
N LYS A 30 1.35 10.22 2.96
CA LYS A 30 1.75 11.56 3.38
C LYS A 30 1.32 12.64 2.39
N SER A 31 1.51 12.40 1.09
CA SER A 31 1.13 13.34 0.03
C SER A 31 -0.39 13.54 -0.05
N ALA A 32 -1.17 12.46 0.07
CA ALA A 32 -2.63 12.54 0.10
C ALA A 32 -3.14 13.23 1.36
N SER A 33 -2.54 12.97 2.52
CA SER A 33 -2.89 13.64 3.78
C SER A 33 -2.60 15.15 3.73
N LYS A 34 -1.51 15.57 3.08
CA LYS A 34 -1.24 17.00 2.81
C LYS A 34 -2.29 17.60 1.87
N ALA A 35 -2.65 16.91 0.80
CA ALA A 35 -3.61 17.39 -0.20
C ALA A 35 -5.05 17.56 0.31
N ARG A 36 -5.47 16.76 1.30
CA ARG A 36 -6.85 16.79 1.82
C ARG A 36 -7.11 17.88 2.86
N GLU A 37 -6.07 18.53 3.38
CA GLU A 37 -6.18 19.65 4.34
C GLU A 37 -7.10 19.40 5.54
N LEU A 38 -7.18 18.15 6.01
CA LEU A 38 -8.04 17.77 7.12
C LEU A 38 -7.44 18.21 8.46
N SER A 39 -8.31 18.26 9.47
CA SER A 39 -7.97 18.45 10.88
C SER A 39 -6.85 17.50 11.30
N GLU A 40 -5.92 18.00 12.12
CA GLU A 40 -4.79 17.21 12.62
C GLU A 40 -5.23 15.97 13.42
N ASN A 41 -6.37 16.08 14.10
CA ASN A 41 -6.96 15.01 14.90
C ASN A 41 -7.82 14.03 14.10
N GLN A 42 -7.92 14.18 12.77
CA GLN A 42 -8.66 13.25 11.93
C GLN A 42 -7.89 11.91 11.82
N PRO A 43 -8.47 10.77 12.23
CA PRO A 43 -7.88 9.47 11.93
C PRO A 43 -7.88 9.19 10.43
N SER A 44 -6.81 8.57 9.93
CA SER A 44 -6.68 8.10 8.56
C SER A 44 -6.16 6.67 8.55
N VAL A 45 -6.62 5.88 7.58
CA VAL A 45 -6.27 4.48 7.41
C VAL A 45 -5.72 4.23 6.01
N VAL A 46 -4.56 3.57 5.90
CA VAL A 46 -4.09 2.96 4.66
C VAL A 46 -4.28 1.46 4.74
N ARG A 47 -5.14 0.93 3.87
CA ARG A 47 -5.32 -0.50 3.67
C ARG A 47 -4.39 -1.00 2.59
N PHE A 48 -3.93 -2.24 2.72
CA PHE A 48 -3.14 -2.91 1.70
C PHE A 48 -3.19 -4.43 1.86
N SER A 49 -2.87 -5.14 0.77
CA SER A 49 -2.87 -6.60 0.76
C SER A 49 -1.48 -7.17 1.02
N VAL A 50 -1.42 -8.26 1.78
CA VAL A 50 -0.20 -8.99 2.14
C VAL A 50 -0.27 -10.40 1.58
N GLY A 51 0.77 -10.82 0.86
CA GLY A 51 0.95 -12.20 0.42
C GLY A 51 1.24 -13.14 1.59
N ILE A 52 0.40 -14.17 1.76
CA ILE A 52 0.47 -15.09 2.90
C ILE A 52 1.05 -16.47 2.57
N ARG A 53 1.42 -16.73 1.31
CA ARG A 53 1.92 -18.05 0.84
C ARG A 53 3.05 -18.63 1.71
N ASN A 54 3.98 -17.76 2.12
CA ASN A 54 5.14 -18.14 2.95
C ASN A 54 4.97 -17.75 4.43
N ARG A 55 3.74 -17.46 4.86
CA ARG A 55 3.43 -17.02 6.24
C ARG A 55 2.46 -17.93 6.97
N ILE A 56 1.57 -18.60 6.23
CA ILE A 56 0.73 -19.66 6.79
C ILE A 56 1.56 -20.92 7.01
N ILE A 57 1.26 -21.68 8.07
CA ILE A 57 1.98 -22.91 8.42
C ILE A 57 1.02 -24.11 8.32
N PRO A 58 1.36 -25.14 7.51
CA PRO A 58 2.50 -25.22 6.61
C PRO A 58 2.41 -24.22 5.45
N ASN A 59 3.56 -23.82 4.90
CA ASN A 59 3.62 -22.91 3.75
C ASN A 59 2.83 -23.47 2.57
N LEU A 60 2.20 -22.59 1.79
CA LEU A 60 1.52 -23.00 0.56
C LEU A 60 2.54 -23.46 -0.48
N PRO A 61 2.17 -24.41 -1.37
CA PRO A 61 3.02 -24.83 -2.46
C PRO A 61 3.49 -23.65 -3.33
N LYS A 62 4.71 -23.74 -3.87
CA LYS A 62 5.28 -22.70 -4.74
C LYS A 62 4.38 -22.36 -5.93
N ASN A 63 3.66 -23.36 -6.45
CA ASN A 63 2.72 -23.27 -7.57
C ASN A 63 1.26 -23.14 -7.13
N TYR A 64 0.98 -22.75 -5.88
CA TYR A 64 -0.40 -22.54 -5.41
C TYR A 64 -1.14 -21.52 -6.29
N TYR A 65 -2.17 -22.02 -6.97
CA TYR A 65 -2.99 -21.28 -7.92
C TYR A 65 -4.34 -20.93 -7.28
N GLY A 66 -4.34 -19.85 -6.49
CA GLY A 66 -5.51 -19.34 -5.79
C GLY A 66 -5.22 -18.02 -5.06
N ASN A 67 -6.25 -17.50 -4.39
CA ASN A 67 -6.13 -16.29 -3.56
C ASN A 67 -5.40 -16.61 -2.26
N ALA A 68 -4.22 -16.01 -2.07
CA ALA A 68 -3.41 -16.12 -0.86
C ALA A 68 -2.97 -14.71 -0.41
N LEU A 69 -3.97 -13.85 -0.23
CA LEU A 69 -3.82 -12.45 0.19
C LEU A 69 -4.69 -12.20 1.42
N ILE A 70 -4.16 -11.48 2.41
CA ILE A 70 -4.94 -10.91 3.51
C ILE A 70 -4.83 -9.40 3.48
N GLN A 71 -5.94 -8.72 3.75
CA GLN A 71 -5.97 -7.28 3.90
C GLN A 71 -5.54 -6.88 5.32
N THR A 72 -4.66 -5.90 5.42
CA THR A 72 -4.29 -5.26 6.68
C THR A 72 -4.41 -3.75 6.55
N ALA A 73 -4.28 -3.04 7.66
CA ALA A 73 -4.44 -1.60 7.73
C ALA A 73 -3.42 -0.96 8.67
N ALA A 74 -2.80 0.12 8.21
CA ALA A 74 -2.05 1.03 9.06
C ALA A 74 -2.93 2.25 9.38
N THR A 75 -2.85 2.71 10.63
CA THR A 75 -3.66 3.83 11.13
C THR A 75 -2.77 4.89 11.77
N SER A 76 -3.05 6.17 11.53
CA SER A 76 -2.41 7.30 12.22
C SER A 76 -3.28 8.55 12.06
N TYR A 77 -2.98 9.60 12.80
CA TYR A 77 -3.66 10.88 12.69
C TYR A 77 -3.05 11.73 11.57
N ILE A 78 -3.89 12.50 10.87
CA ILE A 78 -3.45 13.38 9.78
C ILE A 78 -2.32 14.33 10.23
N GLY A 79 -2.37 14.86 11.45
CA GLY A 79 -1.32 15.71 12.01
C GLY A 79 0.04 15.00 12.09
N GLU A 80 0.06 13.77 12.60
CA GLU A 80 1.28 12.97 12.70
C GLU A 80 1.82 12.58 11.32
N ILE A 81 0.94 12.15 10.41
CA ILE A 81 1.33 11.77 9.04
C ILE A 81 1.99 12.95 8.33
N LYS A 82 1.43 14.17 8.47
CA LYS A 82 1.97 15.39 7.83
C LYS A 82 3.28 15.85 8.48
N SER A 83 3.37 15.89 9.81
CA SER A 83 4.50 16.50 10.53
C SER A 83 5.70 15.57 10.73
N LYS A 84 5.49 14.27 10.96
CA LYS A 84 6.59 13.34 11.29
C LYS A 84 7.41 12.92 10.05
N PRO A 85 8.67 12.46 10.23
CA PRO A 85 9.50 12.01 9.12
C PRO A 85 8.87 10.85 8.32
N LEU A 86 9.33 10.64 7.09
CA LEU A 86 8.84 9.54 6.23
C LEU A 86 9.03 8.16 6.88
N SER A 87 10.10 7.99 7.67
CA SER A 87 10.40 6.79 8.45
C SER A 87 9.29 6.43 9.44
N TYR A 88 8.68 7.42 10.10
CA TYR A 88 7.55 7.18 11.01
C TYR A 88 6.35 6.60 10.26
N VAL A 89 5.98 7.18 9.12
CA VAL A 89 4.84 6.69 8.33
C VAL A 89 5.16 5.31 7.74
N ALA A 90 6.40 5.06 7.30
CA ALA A 90 6.86 3.76 6.84
C ALA A 90 6.85 2.70 7.96
N GLN A 91 7.14 3.09 9.20
CA GLN A 91 7.05 2.23 10.38
C GLN A 91 5.60 1.79 10.64
N ARG A 92 4.61 2.70 10.50
CA ARG A 92 3.19 2.33 10.63
C ARG A 92 2.78 1.27 9.60
N ILE A 93 3.24 1.39 8.36
CA ILE A 93 3.01 0.37 7.31
C ILE A 93 3.70 -0.95 7.66
N ARG A 94 4.95 -0.90 8.15
CA ARG A 94 5.70 -2.08 8.57
C ARG A 94 5.00 -2.83 9.69
N GLU A 95 4.56 -2.12 10.73
CA GLU A 95 3.88 -2.71 11.89
C GLU A 95 2.60 -3.41 11.45
N ALA A 96 1.76 -2.75 10.65
CA ALA A 96 0.55 -3.35 10.07
C ALA A 96 0.84 -4.61 9.24
N ASN A 97 1.94 -4.62 8.48
CA ASN A 97 2.37 -5.81 7.74
C ASN A 97 2.91 -6.92 8.65
N GLY A 98 3.57 -6.55 9.76
CA GLY A 98 4.14 -7.48 10.74
C GLY A 98 3.10 -8.22 11.57
N LEU A 99 1.90 -7.64 11.74
CA LEU A 99 0.76 -8.30 12.41
C LEU A 99 0.27 -9.56 11.69
N ILE A 100 0.56 -9.71 10.40
CA ILE A 100 0.09 -10.83 9.59
C ILE A 100 1.00 -12.05 9.82
N THR A 101 0.83 -12.68 10.98
CA THR A 101 1.43 -13.96 11.39
C THR A 101 0.54 -15.14 10.99
N ASN A 102 1.03 -16.37 11.12
CA ASN A 102 0.24 -17.59 10.90
C ASN A 102 -1.02 -17.63 11.79
N GLU A 103 -0.91 -17.21 13.05
CA GLU A 103 -1.99 -17.19 14.03
C GLU A 103 -3.05 -16.17 13.61
N TYR A 104 -2.62 -14.98 13.17
CA TYR A 104 -3.53 -13.96 12.64
C TYR A 104 -4.24 -14.46 11.37
N ILE A 105 -3.51 -15.10 10.45
CA ILE A 105 -4.07 -15.70 9.23
C ILE A 105 -5.18 -16.71 9.59
N ARG A 106 -4.91 -17.61 10.53
CA ARG A 106 -5.88 -18.62 10.98
C ARG A 106 -7.09 -18.00 11.65
N SER A 107 -6.88 -17.02 12.53
CA SER A 107 -7.98 -16.27 13.16
C SER A 107 -8.87 -15.57 12.13
N GLN A 108 -8.31 -14.94 11.10
CA GLN A 108 -9.09 -14.33 10.02
C GLN A 108 -9.91 -15.37 9.24
N ILE A 109 -9.36 -16.56 8.98
CA ILE A 109 -10.09 -17.65 8.35
C ILE A 109 -11.28 -18.08 9.22
N ASP A 110 -11.08 -18.21 10.54
CA ASP A 110 -12.13 -18.61 11.47
C ASP A 110 -13.24 -17.54 11.56
N VAL A 111 -12.88 -16.26 11.56
CA VAL A 111 -13.84 -15.15 11.48
C VAL A 111 -14.66 -15.21 10.20
N VAL A 112 -14.03 -15.44 9.04
CA VAL A 112 -14.77 -15.58 7.77
C VAL A 112 -15.72 -16.78 7.81
N ARG A 113 -15.30 -17.88 8.42
CA ARG A 113 -16.11 -19.10 8.58
C ARG A 113 -17.27 -18.95 9.57
N SER A 114 -17.20 -17.99 10.50
CA SER A 114 -18.28 -17.77 11.46
C SER A 114 -19.47 -16.99 10.88
N PHE A 115 -19.35 -16.42 9.68
CA PHE A 115 -20.48 -15.78 9.01
C PHE A 115 -21.41 -16.83 8.41
N GLU A 116 -22.70 -16.73 8.69
CA GLU A 116 -23.74 -17.56 8.05
C GLU A 116 -23.93 -17.19 6.58
N ASN A 117 -23.79 -15.89 6.25
CA ASN A 117 -23.88 -15.36 4.90
C ASN A 117 -22.53 -14.81 4.43
N LEU A 118 -22.03 -15.35 3.31
CA LEU A 118 -20.77 -14.92 2.72
C LEU A 118 -20.79 -13.46 2.26
N ASP A 119 -21.94 -12.89 1.93
CA ASP A 119 -22.03 -11.47 1.58
C ASP A 119 -21.70 -10.55 2.76
N ASP A 120 -21.95 -10.99 4.00
CA ASP A 120 -21.53 -10.25 5.19
C ASP A 120 -20.02 -10.37 5.42
N ALA A 121 -19.45 -11.56 5.19
CA ALA A 121 -17.99 -11.74 5.22
C ALA A 121 -17.29 -10.89 4.14
N ARG A 122 -17.90 -10.73 2.96
CA ARG A 122 -17.34 -9.90 1.87
C ARG A 122 -17.20 -8.44 2.27
N LYS A 123 -18.13 -7.89 3.07
CA LYS A 123 -18.08 -6.48 3.53
C LYS A 123 -16.79 -6.13 4.28
N LEU A 124 -16.12 -7.12 4.90
CA LEU A 124 -14.82 -6.95 5.55
C LEU A 124 -13.69 -6.58 4.56
N PHE A 125 -13.80 -7.03 3.31
CA PHE A 125 -12.74 -6.89 2.31
C PHE A 125 -13.04 -5.81 1.27
N ILE A 126 -14.27 -5.76 0.77
CA ILE A 126 -14.67 -4.87 -0.34
C ILE A 126 -15.44 -3.62 0.13
N GLY A 127 -15.75 -3.52 1.43
CA GLY A 127 -16.64 -2.49 1.95
C GLY A 127 -18.11 -2.81 1.63
N GLY A 128 -18.99 -1.86 1.90
CA GLY A 128 -20.43 -2.02 1.72
C GLY A 128 -21.22 -0.92 2.43
N GLU A 129 -22.55 -1.02 2.38
CA GLU A 129 -23.45 -0.15 3.14
C GLU A 129 -23.69 -0.73 4.54
N GLY A 130 -23.79 0.16 5.54
CA GLY A 130 -24.06 -0.19 6.94
C GLY A 130 -22.96 0.20 7.93
N ASN A 131 -23.29 0.20 9.22
CA ASN A 131 -22.46 0.75 10.31
C ASN A 131 -21.11 0.06 10.53
N ASN A 132 -20.90 -1.15 9.98
CA ASN A 132 -19.68 -1.96 10.18
C ASN A 132 -18.85 -2.12 8.90
N ALA A 133 -19.20 -1.45 7.80
CA ALA A 133 -18.46 -1.56 6.55
C ALA A 133 -17.21 -0.67 6.56
N ALA A 134 -16.10 -1.21 6.02
CA ALA A 134 -14.90 -0.43 5.84
C ALA A 134 -15.15 0.69 4.82
N PHE A 135 -14.98 1.96 5.23
CA PHE A 135 -15.02 3.09 4.32
C PHE A 135 -13.64 3.31 3.65
N PHE A 136 -13.61 3.30 2.31
CA PHE A 136 -12.36 3.35 1.53
C PHE A 136 -12.01 4.73 0.97
N GLY A 137 -12.94 5.68 0.96
CA GLY A 137 -12.71 7.06 0.51
C GLY A 137 -11.99 7.93 1.55
N ASN A 138 -11.87 9.23 1.27
CA ASN A 138 -11.29 10.25 2.16
C ASN A 138 -11.92 10.21 3.58
N PRO A 139 -11.16 9.95 4.66
CA PRO A 139 -9.72 10.20 4.82
C PRO A 139 -8.81 8.99 4.60
N ASN A 140 -9.34 7.87 4.15
CA ASN A 140 -8.64 6.61 3.99
C ASN A 140 -8.05 6.46 2.58
N LEU A 141 -7.21 5.44 2.41
CA LEU A 141 -6.60 5.07 1.14
C LEU A 141 -6.46 3.56 1.05
N HIS A 142 -6.52 3.02 -0.17
CA HIS A 142 -6.12 1.66 -0.46
C HIS A 142 -4.86 1.65 -1.32
N ILE A 143 -3.82 0.91 -0.92
CA ILE A 143 -2.60 0.76 -1.70
C ILE A 143 -2.37 -0.70 -2.07
N THR A 144 -2.16 -0.96 -3.36
CA THR A 144 -1.86 -2.29 -3.89
C THR A 144 -0.50 -2.27 -4.56
N SER A 145 0.32 -3.28 -4.31
CA SER A 145 1.63 -3.43 -4.95
C SER A 145 1.64 -4.67 -5.83
N TRP A 146 1.91 -4.48 -7.11
CA TRP A 146 2.21 -5.55 -8.07
C TRP A 146 3.69 -5.57 -8.46
N MET A 147 4.57 -4.94 -7.68
CA MET A 147 6.01 -4.94 -7.93
C MET A 147 6.64 -6.34 -7.99
N SER A 148 6.02 -7.34 -7.35
CA SER A 148 6.49 -8.73 -7.38
C SER A 148 5.82 -9.59 -8.45
N MET A 149 4.92 -9.01 -9.26
CA MET A 149 4.27 -9.73 -10.35
C MET A 149 5.24 -9.78 -11.56
N PRO A 150 5.56 -10.97 -12.09
CA PRO A 150 6.51 -11.12 -13.19
C PRO A 150 5.86 -10.80 -14.54
N ALA A 151 5.14 -9.67 -14.64
CA ALA A 151 4.38 -9.30 -15.82
C ALA A 151 5.27 -9.17 -17.06
N TYR A 152 6.45 -8.56 -16.90
CA TYR A 152 7.42 -8.39 -17.99
C TYR A 152 8.23 -9.65 -18.30
N GLU A 153 8.03 -10.76 -17.58
CA GLU A 153 8.65 -12.06 -17.91
C GLU A 153 7.75 -12.93 -18.81
N ALA A 154 6.53 -12.47 -19.10
CA ALA A 154 5.57 -13.21 -19.90
C ALA A 154 5.93 -13.16 -21.39
N ASP A 155 6.68 -14.15 -21.86
CA ASP A 155 6.98 -14.35 -23.29
C ASP A 155 6.21 -15.56 -23.82
N PHE A 156 5.30 -15.32 -24.77
CA PHE A 156 4.48 -16.35 -25.42
C PHE A 156 5.05 -16.77 -26.79
N GLY A 157 6.30 -16.43 -27.09
CA GLY A 157 7.01 -16.72 -28.34
C GLY A 157 7.19 -15.52 -29.27
N TRP A 158 6.77 -14.33 -28.83
CA TRP A 158 6.71 -13.09 -29.63
C TRP A 158 7.48 -11.96 -28.96
N GLY A 159 8.23 -12.28 -27.90
CA GLY A 159 8.93 -11.32 -27.06
C GLY A 159 8.13 -10.94 -25.80
N LYS A 160 8.83 -10.26 -24.90
CA LYS A 160 8.29 -9.76 -23.63
C LYS A 160 7.36 -8.55 -23.85
N PRO A 161 6.43 -8.26 -22.93
CA PRO A 161 5.54 -7.11 -23.05
C PRO A 161 6.32 -5.80 -22.98
N PHE A 162 6.02 -4.86 -23.89
CA PHE A 162 6.57 -3.50 -23.81
C PHE A 162 5.88 -2.64 -22.73
N TYR A 163 4.65 -3.01 -22.33
CA TYR A 163 3.87 -2.32 -21.31
C TYR A 163 2.95 -3.29 -20.58
N PHE A 164 2.75 -3.04 -19.29
CA PHE A 164 1.76 -3.72 -18.47
C PHE A 164 1.04 -2.71 -17.58
N GLY A 165 -0.29 -2.79 -17.52
CA GLY A 165 -1.12 -1.86 -16.77
C GLY A 165 -2.49 -2.45 -16.43
N ILE A 166 -3.25 -1.72 -15.63
CA ILE A 166 -4.61 -2.10 -15.23
C ILE A 166 -5.62 -1.38 -16.14
N GLY A 167 -6.56 -2.13 -16.71
CA GLY A 167 -7.66 -1.60 -17.53
C GLY A 167 -8.90 -1.18 -16.74
N TYR A 168 -8.79 -0.99 -15.43
CA TYR A 168 -9.92 -0.75 -14.52
C TYR A 168 -9.79 0.58 -13.78
N VAL A 169 -10.88 1.35 -13.75
CA VAL A 169 -11.01 2.59 -12.96
C VAL A 169 -11.63 2.26 -11.61
N ASN A 170 -10.96 2.62 -10.52
CA ASN A 170 -11.47 2.38 -9.18
C ASN A 170 -12.39 3.53 -8.71
N PRO A 171 -13.58 3.25 -8.13
CA PRO A 171 -14.46 4.29 -7.59
C PRO A 171 -13.97 4.89 -6.27
N HIS A 172 -12.89 4.34 -5.67
CA HIS A 172 -12.35 4.80 -4.39
C HIS A 172 -10.89 5.26 -4.53
N ASP A 173 -10.47 6.08 -3.56
CA ASP A 173 -9.10 6.60 -3.51
C ASP A 173 -8.08 5.45 -3.35
N ARG A 174 -7.32 5.16 -4.42
CA ARG A 174 -6.47 3.98 -4.52
C ARG A 174 -5.16 4.26 -5.25
N GLY A 175 -4.05 3.87 -4.62
CA GLY A 175 -2.73 3.83 -5.23
C GLY A 175 -2.37 2.41 -5.68
N LEU A 176 -1.93 2.25 -6.92
CA LEU A 176 -1.34 1.02 -7.44
C LEU A 176 0.13 1.25 -7.76
N ILE A 177 1.00 0.35 -7.31
CA ILE A 177 2.43 0.38 -7.57
C ILE A 177 2.80 -0.75 -8.54
N LEU A 178 3.26 -0.38 -9.73
CA LEU A 178 3.71 -1.27 -10.80
C LEU A 178 5.22 -1.11 -11.03
N MET A 179 5.87 -2.13 -11.59
CA MET A 179 7.22 -1.96 -12.14
C MET A 179 7.17 -1.17 -13.45
N SER A 180 8.16 -0.30 -13.67
CA SER A 180 8.36 0.31 -14.98
C SER A 180 8.85 -0.73 -16.00
N PRO A 181 8.47 -0.63 -17.28
CA PRO A 181 9.05 -1.48 -18.34
C PRO A 181 10.54 -1.22 -18.58
N ASP A 182 11.12 -0.11 -18.07
CA ASP A 182 12.50 0.30 -18.36
C ASP A 182 13.58 -0.62 -17.79
N GLY A 183 13.23 -1.55 -16.89
CA GLY A 183 14.17 -2.50 -16.30
C GLY A 183 15.18 -1.90 -15.30
N ASP A 184 15.17 -0.58 -15.10
CA ASP A 184 16.05 0.15 -14.16
C ASP A 184 15.61 0.04 -12.68
N GLY A 185 14.53 -0.70 -12.44
CA GLY A 185 13.94 -0.87 -11.12
C GLY A 185 13.04 0.28 -10.69
N SER A 186 12.72 1.26 -11.55
CA SER A 186 11.73 2.30 -11.28
C SER A 186 10.31 1.74 -11.19
N VAL A 187 9.36 2.58 -10.76
CA VAL A 187 7.95 2.21 -10.58
C VAL A 187 7.04 3.19 -11.28
N ILE A 188 5.88 2.69 -11.68
CA ILE A 188 4.74 3.49 -12.11
C ILE A 188 3.72 3.47 -10.97
N ILE A 189 3.20 4.65 -10.59
CA ILE A 189 2.15 4.78 -9.59
C ILE A 189 0.87 5.23 -10.30
N CYS A 190 -0.12 4.34 -10.38
CA CYS A 190 -1.45 4.69 -10.86
C CYS A 190 -2.29 5.13 -9.67
N MET A 191 -2.67 6.41 -9.63
CA MET A 191 -3.41 6.99 -8.51
C MET A 191 -4.84 7.32 -8.93
N HIS A 192 -5.80 6.70 -8.26
CA HIS A 192 -7.20 7.11 -8.25
C HIS A 192 -7.42 7.99 -7.02
N PHE A 193 -7.91 9.20 -7.23
CA PHE A 193 -8.07 10.20 -6.17
C PHE A 193 -9.16 11.20 -6.54
N GLN A 194 -9.67 11.93 -5.55
CA GLN A 194 -10.62 13.03 -5.74
C GLN A 194 -10.09 14.04 -6.78
N VAL A 195 -10.90 14.34 -7.80
CA VAL A 195 -10.48 15.14 -8.98
C VAL A 195 -10.02 16.52 -8.55
N GLU A 196 -10.74 17.13 -7.62
CA GLU A 196 -10.49 18.45 -7.06
C GLU A 196 -9.15 18.52 -6.33
N LEU A 197 -8.69 17.40 -5.77
CA LEU A 197 -7.45 17.33 -4.98
C LEU A 197 -6.28 16.72 -5.74
N MET A 198 -6.48 16.19 -6.95
CA MET A 198 -5.42 15.49 -7.69
C MET A 198 -4.22 16.39 -8.00
N GLN A 199 -4.44 17.67 -8.32
CA GLN A 199 -3.33 18.60 -8.57
C GLN A 199 -2.54 18.91 -7.29
N LEU A 200 -3.23 19.06 -6.15
CA LEU A 200 -2.57 19.21 -4.84
C LEU A 200 -1.79 17.95 -4.47
N PHE A 201 -2.36 16.76 -4.68
CA PHE A 201 -1.66 15.50 -4.48
C PHE A 201 -0.38 15.45 -5.31
N LYS A 202 -0.44 15.73 -6.62
CA LYS A 202 0.74 15.76 -7.49
C LYS A 202 1.78 16.77 -7.00
N LYS A 203 1.35 17.98 -6.61
CA LYS A 203 2.23 19.01 -6.06
C LYS A 203 3.02 18.49 -4.87
N PHE A 204 2.35 17.90 -3.87
CA PHE A 204 3.03 17.36 -2.69
C PHE A 204 3.85 16.12 -3.01
N PHE A 205 3.34 15.23 -3.87
CA PHE A 205 4.00 14.00 -4.23
C PHE A 205 5.35 14.24 -4.94
N TYR A 206 5.36 15.14 -5.92
CA TYR A 206 6.58 15.49 -6.67
C TYR A 206 7.41 16.56 -5.98
N GLY A 207 6.81 17.51 -5.25
CA GLY A 207 7.54 18.54 -4.51
C GLY A 207 8.47 17.94 -3.45
N ASP A 208 7.94 17.03 -2.62
CA ASP A 208 8.72 16.31 -1.61
C ASP A 208 9.82 15.42 -2.25
N LEU A 209 9.65 14.99 -3.50
CA LEU A 209 10.68 14.28 -4.27
C LEU A 209 11.73 15.25 -4.79
N TYR A 210 11.34 16.41 -5.30
CA TYR A 210 12.28 17.41 -5.80
C TYR A 210 13.23 17.88 -4.68
N GLU A 211 12.70 18.16 -3.49
CA GLU A 211 13.49 18.49 -2.30
C GLU A 211 14.52 17.41 -1.94
N LEU A 212 14.19 16.14 -2.18
CA LEU A 212 15.11 15.03 -1.96
C LEU A 212 16.19 14.91 -3.03
N PHE A 213 15.86 15.24 -4.28
CA PHE A 213 16.83 15.24 -5.36
C PHE A 213 17.86 16.35 -5.18
N THR A 214 17.43 17.52 -4.71
CA THR A 214 18.33 18.65 -4.44
C THR A 214 19.19 18.43 -3.20
N SER A 215 18.64 17.86 -2.12
CA SER A 215 19.41 17.57 -0.91
C SER A 215 20.44 16.45 -1.08
N ALA A 216 20.24 15.52 -2.01
CA ALA A 216 21.18 14.43 -2.28
C ALA A 216 22.39 14.82 -3.15
N ARG A 217 22.43 16.06 -3.68
CA ARG A 217 23.51 16.58 -4.54
C ARG A 217 24.43 17.58 -3.82
N LEU A 218 24.11 17.92 -2.57
CA LEU A 218 24.97 18.69 -1.65
C LEU A 218 25.71 17.71 -0.74
#